data_AF-A0AAD5S3A4-F1
#
_entry.id   AF-A0AAD5S3A4-F1
#
_cell.length_a   1.000
_cell.length_b   1.000
_cell.length_c   1.000
_cell.angle_alpha   90.00
_cell.angle_beta   90.00
_cell.angle_gamma   90.00
#
_symmetry.space_group_name_H-M   'P 1'
#
loop_
_entity.id
_entity.type
_entity.pdbx_description
1 polymer ?
#
loop_
_entity_poly.entity_id
_entity_poly.type
_entity_poly.pdbx_seq_one_letter_code
_entity_poly.pdbx_strand_id
1 'polypeptide(L)'
;MSRNSTLEASSSASDALSSIKTHTQSLQQSSNTITDTITAFQTELLSMYKSQLALLEQTRSLLRFHSAQLAANDGTAEEKYKSSMVKLDVGGKMFHISIDTLLRQEGTFFDGLFSGRWAVKPGVAEDAIFIDRDGELYPYIFNFLRDGDAAALPQSTTQRAQLVQEAEYLGLEKLKQKLLDTAGDRPQIPAHPNNIQCPKCNPTTSNNNILATWNAEQKGYCCLKCMGFWYLKTGSIQVK
;
A
#
# COMPACT_ATOMS: atom_id res chain seq x y z
N MET A 1 58.56 34.26 -78.54
CA MET A 1 57.62 35.08 -77.74
C MET A 1 56.47 34.28 -77.09
N SER A 2 56.24 32.99 -77.41
CA SER A 2 55.03 32.24 -76.94
C SER A 2 55.15 31.49 -75.59
N ARG A 3 56.36 31.31 -75.03
CA ARG A 3 56.56 30.58 -73.76
C ARG A 3 56.45 31.44 -72.50
N ASN A 4 56.63 32.76 -72.60
CA ASN A 4 56.48 33.67 -71.45
C ASN A 4 55.01 33.92 -71.10
N SER A 5 54.13 33.99 -72.08
CA SER A 5 52.69 34.25 -71.87
C SER A 5 51.97 33.11 -71.17
N THR A 6 52.37 31.86 -71.40
CA THR A 6 51.80 30.68 -70.72
C THR A 6 52.27 30.52 -69.28
N LEU A 7 53.51 30.92 -68.96
CA LEU A 7 54.02 30.91 -67.60
C LEU A 7 53.36 32.01 -66.74
N GLU A 8 53.22 33.22 -67.26
CA GLU A 8 52.53 34.31 -66.55
C GLU A 8 51.04 34.01 -66.29
N ALA A 9 50.34 33.40 -67.26
CA ALA A 9 48.96 32.96 -67.09
C ALA A 9 48.81 31.87 -65.99
N SER A 10 49.80 30.97 -65.88
CA SER A 10 49.78 29.90 -64.87
C SER A 10 50.04 30.42 -63.44
N SER A 11 50.92 31.43 -63.28
CA SER A 11 51.16 32.10 -61.99
C SER A 11 49.92 32.86 -61.54
N SER A 12 49.31 33.63 -62.44
CA SER A 12 48.10 34.41 -62.15
C SER A 12 46.91 33.51 -61.76
N ALA A 13 46.76 32.34 -62.37
CA ALA A 13 45.73 31.37 -62.01
C ALA A 13 45.97 30.76 -60.61
N SER A 14 47.23 30.48 -60.25
CA SER A 14 47.59 29.99 -58.92
C SER A 14 47.33 31.01 -57.82
N ASP A 15 47.62 32.29 -58.09
CA ASP A 15 47.37 33.41 -57.17
C ASP A 15 45.87 33.68 -56.97
N ALA A 16 45.06 33.53 -58.04
CA ALA A 16 43.61 33.59 -57.93
C ALA A 16 43.06 32.42 -57.09
N LEU A 17 43.60 31.20 -57.25
CA LEU A 17 43.16 30.02 -56.52
C LEU A 17 43.49 30.10 -55.02
N SER A 18 44.67 30.62 -54.68
CA SER A 18 45.06 30.85 -53.29
C SER A 18 44.16 31.91 -52.64
N SER A 19 43.84 32.98 -53.36
CA SER A 19 42.92 34.03 -52.91
C SER A 19 41.51 33.50 -52.67
N ILE A 20 40.98 32.67 -53.58
CA ILE A 20 39.68 32.00 -53.40
C ILE A 20 39.69 31.11 -52.17
N LYS A 21 40.74 30.29 -51.99
CA LYS A 21 40.87 29.40 -50.83
C LYS A 21 40.86 30.16 -49.50
N THR A 22 41.59 31.26 -49.42
CA THR A 22 41.61 32.13 -48.24
C THR A 22 40.23 32.75 -48.00
N HIS A 23 39.55 33.19 -49.05
CA HIS A 23 38.19 33.73 -48.93
C HIS A 23 37.18 32.68 -48.45
N THR A 24 37.25 31.45 -48.98
CA THR A 24 36.41 30.33 -48.53
C THR A 24 36.67 29.98 -47.07
N GLN A 25 37.93 30.00 -46.61
CA GLN A 25 38.26 29.78 -45.20
C GLN A 25 37.69 30.88 -44.29
N SER A 26 37.79 32.14 -44.71
CA SER A 26 37.20 33.27 -43.97
C SER A 26 35.66 33.18 -43.88
N LEU A 27 35.01 32.75 -44.96
CA LEU A 27 33.56 32.52 -44.98
C LEU A 27 33.17 31.35 -44.08
N GLN A 28 33.94 30.26 -44.09
CA GLN A 28 33.70 29.11 -43.21
C GLN A 28 33.86 29.50 -41.74
N GLN A 29 34.87 30.29 -41.41
CA GLN A 29 35.09 30.76 -40.04
C GLN A 29 33.95 31.66 -39.57
N SER A 30 33.47 32.55 -40.44
CA SER A 30 32.30 33.40 -40.15
C SER A 30 31.03 32.57 -39.94
N SER A 31 30.81 31.54 -40.76
CA SER A 31 29.68 30.60 -40.63
C SER A 31 29.68 29.86 -39.29
N ASN A 32 30.86 29.39 -38.85
CA ASN A 32 31.02 28.72 -37.57
C ASN A 32 30.72 29.69 -36.41
N THR A 33 31.26 30.91 -36.44
CA THR A 33 30.98 31.92 -35.41
C THR A 33 29.49 32.26 -35.33
N ILE A 34 28.80 32.39 -36.48
CA ILE A 34 27.35 32.60 -36.50
C ILE A 34 26.63 31.42 -35.84
N THR A 35 27.01 30.18 -36.18
CA THR A 35 26.42 28.97 -35.59
C THR A 35 26.62 28.91 -34.07
N ASP A 36 27.83 29.25 -33.59
CA ASP A 36 28.15 29.28 -32.16
C ASP A 36 27.31 30.33 -31.44
N THR A 37 27.17 31.53 -32.01
CA THR A 37 26.33 32.60 -31.41
C THR A 37 24.85 32.23 -31.38
N ILE A 38 24.32 31.60 -32.44
CA ILE A 38 22.94 31.10 -32.48
C ILE A 38 22.74 30.03 -31.41
N THR A 39 23.68 29.09 -31.29
CA THR A 39 23.59 28.01 -30.31
C THR A 39 23.64 28.57 -28.89
N ALA A 40 24.52 29.52 -28.61
CA ALA A 40 24.60 30.21 -27.32
C ALA A 40 23.26 30.87 -26.97
N PHE A 41 22.70 31.65 -27.90
CA PHE A 41 21.40 32.30 -27.69
C PHE A 41 20.26 31.30 -27.48
N GLN A 42 20.23 30.20 -28.24
CA GLN A 42 19.26 29.12 -28.06
C GLN A 42 19.36 28.47 -26.67
N THR A 43 20.58 28.24 -26.17
CA THR A 43 20.78 27.66 -24.84
C THR A 43 20.30 28.60 -23.72
N GLU A 44 20.52 29.90 -23.87
CA GLU A 44 20.06 30.91 -22.92
C GLU A 44 18.52 31.00 -22.89
N LEU A 45 17.88 31.03 -24.07
CA LEU A 45 16.42 31.00 -24.17
C LEU A 45 15.80 29.73 -23.58
N LEU A 46 16.42 28.57 -23.82
CA LEU A 46 15.96 27.29 -23.25
C LEU A 46 16.11 27.27 -21.73
N SER A 47 17.20 27.84 -21.20
CA SER A 47 17.42 27.97 -19.76
C SER A 47 16.33 28.84 -19.12
N MET A 48 16.03 29.98 -19.74
CA MET A 48 14.96 30.87 -19.29
C MET A 48 13.59 30.18 -19.30
N TYR A 49 13.21 29.51 -20.40
CA TYR A 49 11.92 28.81 -20.49
C TYR A 49 11.79 27.69 -19.44
N LYS A 50 12.87 26.93 -19.21
CA LYS A 50 12.90 25.90 -18.14
C LYS A 50 12.70 26.52 -16.75
N SER A 51 13.33 27.67 -16.47
CA SER A 51 13.17 28.36 -15.20
C SER A 51 11.74 28.87 -14.99
N GLN A 52 11.11 29.37 -16.06
CA GLN A 52 9.72 29.84 -16.03
C GLN A 52 8.74 28.68 -15.81
N LEU A 53 8.98 27.52 -16.41
CA LEU A 53 8.20 26.31 -16.16
C LEU A 53 8.32 25.85 -14.71
N ALA A 54 9.53 25.84 -14.14
CA ALA A 54 9.73 25.48 -12.74
C ALA A 54 8.96 26.40 -11.78
N LEU A 55 8.95 27.71 -12.06
CA LEU A 55 8.17 28.69 -11.30
C LEU A 55 6.65 28.46 -11.43
N LEU A 56 6.17 28.13 -12.62
CA LEU A 56 4.76 27.80 -12.86
C LEU A 56 4.34 26.53 -12.11
N GLU A 57 5.19 25.51 -12.08
CA GLU A 57 4.95 24.28 -11.32
C GLU A 57 4.89 24.55 -9.81
N GLN A 58 5.81 25.37 -9.30
CA GLN A 58 5.81 25.80 -7.90
C GLN A 58 4.54 26.57 -7.55
N THR A 59 4.13 27.51 -8.40
CA THR A 59 2.90 28.30 -8.22
C THR A 59 1.65 27.41 -8.25
N ARG A 60 1.61 26.44 -9.16
CA ARG A 60 0.53 25.44 -9.24
C ARG A 60 0.45 24.60 -7.97
N SER A 61 1.59 24.21 -7.40
CA SER A 61 1.65 23.48 -6.14
C SER A 61 1.08 24.30 -4.98
N LEU A 62 1.47 25.58 -4.90
CA LEU A 62 0.97 26.50 -3.87
C LEU A 62 -0.55 26.75 -4.00
N LEU A 63 -1.04 26.99 -5.22
CA LEU A 63 -2.48 27.16 -5.48
C LEU A 63 -3.28 25.90 -5.12
N ARG A 64 -2.74 24.71 -5.42
CA ARG A 64 -3.34 23.43 -5.01
C ARG A 64 -3.46 23.34 -3.49
N PHE A 65 -2.41 23.68 -2.76
CA PHE A 65 -2.41 23.69 -1.30
C PHE A 65 -3.45 24.68 -0.73
N HIS A 66 -3.49 25.89 -1.26
CA HIS A 66 -4.44 26.92 -0.80
C HIS A 66 -5.90 26.57 -1.14
N SER A 67 -6.16 26.01 -2.33
CA SER A 67 -7.50 25.53 -2.72
C SER A 67 -8.00 24.39 -1.82
N ALA A 68 -7.10 23.52 -1.35
CA ALA A 68 -7.46 22.43 -0.44
C ALA A 68 -7.87 22.96 0.95
N GLN A 69 -7.23 24.03 1.42
CA GLN A 69 -7.61 24.68 2.67
C GLN A 69 -8.95 25.41 2.57
N LEU A 70 -9.23 26.06 1.43
CA LEU A 70 -10.52 26.72 1.20
C LEU A 70 -11.67 25.71 1.07
N ALA A 71 -11.45 24.59 0.37
CA ALA A 71 -12.45 23.52 0.26
C ALA A 71 -12.78 22.84 1.61
N ALA A 72 -11.84 22.82 2.56
CA ALA A 72 -12.07 22.29 3.90
C ALA A 72 -13.02 23.18 4.75
N ASN A 73 -13.20 24.44 4.38
CA ASN A 73 -13.92 25.43 5.20
C ASN A 73 -15.36 25.74 4.72
N ASP A 74 -15.79 25.28 3.54
CA ASP A 74 -17.07 25.70 2.90
C ASP A 74 -18.00 24.56 2.43
N GLY A 75 -17.75 23.31 2.83
CA GLY A 75 -18.57 22.17 2.37
C GLY A 75 -19.92 22.04 3.09
N THR A 76 -21.02 22.20 2.35
CA THR A 76 -22.36 21.78 2.79
C THR A 76 -22.41 20.27 3.11
N ALA A 77 -23.31 19.85 3.99
CA ALA A 77 -23.32 18.50 4.57
C ALA A 77 -23.42 17.34 3.55
N GLU A 78 -23.99 17.57 2.36
CA GLU A 78 -24.08 16.56 1.29
C GLU A 78 -22.76 16.35 0.53
N GLU A 79 -21.95 17.39 0.32
CA GLU A 79 -20.62 17.25 -0.29
C GLU A 79 -19.61 16.63 0.67
N LYS A 80 -19.73 16.91 1.97
CA LYS A 80 -18.96 16.21 3.01
C LYS A 80 -19.23 14.70 3.00
N TYR A 81 -20.48 14.29 2.72
CA TYR A 81 -20.89 12.89 2.66
C TYR A 81 -20.28 12.17 1.43
N LYS A 82 -20.30 12.80 0.24
CA LYS A 82 -19.57 12.28 -0.94
C LYS A 82 -18.06 12.32 -0.77
N SER A 83 -17.54 13.33 -0.07
CA SER A 83 -16.11 13.44 0.23
C SER A 83 -15.59 12.30 1.11
N SER A 84 -16.49 11.69 1.89
CA SER A 84 -16.17 10.60 2.80
C SER A 84 -16.20 9.20 2.18
N MET A 85 -16.71 9.00 0.95
CA MET A 85 -16.75 7.68 0.32
C MET A 85 -15.64 7.47 -0.71
N VAL A 86 -15.17 6.23 -0.82
CA VAL A 86 -14.14 5.80 -1.77
C VAL A 86 -14.55 4.51 -2.48
N LYS A 87 -14.12 4.36 -3.74
CA LYS A 87 -14.24 3.14 -4.51
C LYS A 87 -12.96 2.32 -4.40
N LEU A 88 -13.08 1.04 -4.03
CA LEU A 88 -11.96 0.10 -3.99
C LEU A 88 -12.22 -1.03 -4.99
N ASP A 89 -11.26 -1.30 -5.87
CA ASP A 89 -11.25 -2.50 -6.71
C ASP A 89 -10.27 -3.51 -6.09
N VAL A 90 -10.79 -4.59 -5.51
CA VAL A 90 -9.97 -5.60 -4.85
C VAL A 90 -9.97 -6.87 -5.68
N GLY A 91 -8.89 -7.11 -6.41
CA GLY A 91 -8.76 -8.30 -7.28
C GLY A 91 -9.86 -8.41 -8.34
N GLY A 92 -10.39 -7.29 -8.82
CA GLY A 92 -11.50 -7.23 -9.79
C GLY A 92 -12.88 -7.05 -9.16
N LYS A 93 -12.98 -6.95 -7.83
CA LYS A 93 -14.25 -6.71 -7.11
C LYS A 93 -14.38 -5.28 -6.65
N MET A 94 -15.43 -4.62 -7.12
CA MET A 94 -15.70 -3.23 -6.79
C MET A 94 -16.47 -3.08 -5.46
N PHE A 95 -15.94 -2.27 -4.55
CA PHE A 95 -16.52 -1.95 -3.25
C PHE A 95 -16.65 -0.46 -3.06
N HIS A 96 -17.71 -0.05 -2.35
CA HIS A 96 -17.94 1.33 -1.94
C HIS A 96 -17.94 1.38 -0.42
N ILE A 97 -17.04 2.17 0.15
CA ILE A 97 -16.85 2.23 1.60
C ILE A 97 -16.51 3.66 2.03
N SER A 98 -16.87 4.03 3.25
CA SER A 98 -16.46 5.32 3.79
C SER A 98 -15.02 5.27 4.30
N ILE A 99 -14.30 6.36 4.09
CA ILE A 99 -12.96 6.62 4.61
C ILE A 99 -12.97 6.52 6.14
N ASP A 100 -14.01 7.02 6.80
CA ASP A 100 -14.19 6.87 8.25
C ASP A 100 -14.20 5.40 8.71
N THR A 101 -14.76 4.50 7.90
CA THR A 101 -14.73 3.05 8.19
C THR A 101 -13.32 2.51 8.01
N LEU A 102 -12.62 2.91 6.95
CA LEU A 102 -11.26 2.45 6.65
C LEU A 102 -10.23 2.95 7.68
N LEU A 103 -10.42 4.15 8.22
CA LEU A 103 -9.56 4.80 9.23
C LEU A 103 -10.02 4.56 10.67
N ARG A 104 -10.95 3.61 10.88
CA ARG A 104 -11.44 3.27 12.23
C ARG A 104 -10.34 2.76 13.15
N GLN A 105 -9.35 2.09 12.58
CA GLN A 105 -8.23 1.52 13.31
C GLN A 105 -6.94 2.14 12.78
N GLU A 106 -6.17 2.71 13.71
CA GLU A 106 -4.87 3.32 13.43
C GLU A 106 -3.77 2.27 13.19
N GLY A 107 -2.74 2.67 12.44
CA GLY A 107 -1.57 1.84 12.11
C GLY A 107 -1.82 0.77 11.05
N THR A 108 -2.93 0.87 10.30
CA THR A 108 -3.32 -0.10 9.27
C THR A 108 -2.83 0.29 7.88
N PHE A 109 -2.93 -0.65 6.94
CA PHE A 109 -2.72 -0.40 5.51
C PHE A 109 -3.53 0.80 5.01
N PHE A 110 -4.79 0.93 5.46
CA PHE A 110 -5.67 2.00 5.06
C PHE A 110 -5.22 3.36 5.58
N ASP A 111 -4.65 3.44 6.79
CA ASP A 111 -4.04 4.69 7.26
C ASP A 111 -2.87 5.10 6.38
N GLY A 112 -2.04 4.13 5.97
CA GLY A 112 -0.99 4.36 4.99
C GLY A 112 -1.54 4.94 3.67
N LEU A 113 -2.61 4.32 3.16
CA LEU A 113 -3.28 4.69 1.91
C LEU A 113 -3.82 6.13 1.93
N PHE A 114 -4.39 6.59 3.06
CA PHE A 114 -4.97 7.93 3.18
C PHE A 114 -4.08 8.94 3.95
N SER A 115 -2.85 8.58 4.34
CA SER A 115 -1.92 9.48 5.04
C SER A 115 -1.40 10.67 4.21
N GLY A 116 -1.92 10.91 3.00
CA GLY A 116 -1.47 11.95 2.08
C GLY A 116 -0.15 11.65 1.37
N ARG A 117 0.48 10.50 1.66
CA ARG A 117 1.68 10.02 0.96
C ARG A 117 1.35 9.52 -0.45
N TRP A 118 0.13 9.07 -0.68
CA TRP A 118 -0.34 8.60 -1.99
C TRP A 118 -1.28 9.65 -2.57
N ALA A 119 -1.27 9.85 -3.90
CA ALA A 119 -2.05 10.87 -4.60
C ALA A 119 -3.57 10.60 -4.62
N VAL A 120 -4.07 9.82 -3.66
CA VAL A 120 -5.48 9.50 -3.47
C VAL A 120 -6.08 10.60 -2.60
N LYS A 121 -6.84 11.51 -3.20
CA LYS A 121 -7.58 12.52 -2.45
C LYS A 121 -8.92 11.95 -1.98
N PRO A 122 -9.23 11.99 -0.68
CA PRO A 122 -10.58 11.76 -0.15
C PRO A 122 -11.62 12.54 -0.95
N GLY A 123 -12.61 11.86 -1.52
CA GLY A 123 -13.74 12.53 -2.16
C GLY A 123 -13.57 13.02 -3.60
N VAL A 124 -12.42 12.81 -4.23
CA VAL A 124 -12.15 13.31 -5.61
C VAL A 124 -11.87 12.17 -6.59
N ALA A 125 -11.73 10.93 -6.12
CA ALA A 125 -11.42 9.80 -6.98
C ALA A 125 -12.68 9.31 -7.71
N GLU A 126 -12.90 9.81 -8.94
CA GLU A 126 -13.83 9.14 -9.88
C GLU A 126 -13.35 7.69 -10.15
N ASP A 127 -12.03 7.49 -10.10
CA ASP A 127 -11.31 6.24 -10.29
C ASP A 127 -11.25 5.38 -9.03
N ALA A 128 -11.39 4.06 -9.19
CA ALA A 128 -11.28 3.10 -8.10
C ALA A 128 -9.81 2.85 -7.71
N ILE A 129 -9.55 2.73 -6.41
CA ILE A 129 -8.23 2.33 -5.90
C ILE A 129 -8.10 0.82 -6.07
N PHE A 130 -7.14 0.39 -6.88
CA PHE A 130 -6.87 -1.03 -7.07
C PHE A 130 -6.04 -1.62 -5.92
N ILE A 131 -6.47 -2.76 -5.42
CA ILE A 131 -5.80 -3.57 -4.40
C ILE A 131 -5.64 -4.98 -4.98
N ASP A 132 -4.40 -5.41 -5.16
CA ASP A 132 -4.05 -6.71 -5.73
C ASP A 132 -4.18 -7.84 -4.71
N ARG A 133 -5.40 -8.07 -4.21
CA ARG A 133 -5.74 -9.06 -3.17
C ARG A 133 -7.04 -9.79 -3.52
N ASP A 134 -7.35 -10.85 -2.77
CA ASP A 134 -8.59 -11.60 -2.94
C ASP A 134 -9.81 -10.84 -2.41
N GLY A 135 -10.64 -10.32 -3.32
CA GLY A 135 -11.85 -9.59 -2.98
C GLY A 135 -12.95 -10.43 -2.32
N GLU A 136 -12.91 -11.77 -2.36
CA GLU A 136 -13.95 -12.61 -1.75
C GLU A 136 -14.03 -12.46 -0.22
N LEU A 137 -12.91 -12.13 0.42
CA LEU A 137 -12.79 -12.07 1.88
C LEU A 137 -13.03 -10.67 2.45
N TYR A 138 -12.96 -9.64 1.60
CA TYR A 138 -13.07 -8.23 2.00
C TYR A 138 -14.42 -7.84 2.64
N PRO A 139 -15.56 -8.47 2.35
CA PRO A 139 -16.78 -8.24 3.13
C PRO A 139 -16.61 -8.47 4.63
N TYR A 140 -15.85 -9.49 5.05
CA TYR A 140 -15.58 -9.75 6.47
C TYR A 140 -14.69 -8.67 7.09
N ILE A 141 -13.71 -8.19 6.33
CA ILE A 141 -12.80 -7.11 6.73
C ILE A 141 -13.60 -5.82 6.93
N PHE A 142 -14.46 -5.46 5.98
CA PHE A 142 -15.28 -4.26 6.07
C PHE A 142 -16.31 -4.35 7.19
N ASN A 143 -16.94 -5.51 7.39
CA ASN A 143 -17.85 -5.69 8.51
C ASN A 143 -17.11 -5.60 9.85
N PHE A 144 -15.90 -6.13 9.95
CA PHE A 144 -15.05 -5.93 11.13
C PHE A 144 -14.73 -4.46 11.37
N LEU A 145 -14.38 -3.71 10.33
CA LEU A 145 -14.16 -2.27 10.45
C LEU A 145 -15.44 -1.48 10.76
N ARG A 146 -16.63 -2.05 10.50
CA ARG A 146 -17.93 -1.45 10.82
C ARG A 146 -18.38 -1.70 12.24
N ASP A 147 -18.38 -2.96 12.63
CA ASP A 147 -19.04 -3.48 13.83
C ASP A 147 -18.05 -3.96 14.90
N GLY A 148 -16.74 -3.93 14.60
CA GLY A 148 -15.68 -4.38 15.50
C GLY A 148 -15.86 -5.84 15.95
N ASP A 149 -15.89 -6.04 17.26
CA ASP A 149 -16.03 -7.37 17.86
C ASP A 149 -17.39 -8.02 17.61
N ALA A 150 -18.42 -7.25 17.24
CA ALA A 150 -19.73 -7.80 16.87
C ALA A 150 -19.77 -8.37 15.44
N ALA A 151 -18.74 -8.12 14.62
CA ALA A 151 -18.72 -8.58 13.23
C ALA A 151 -18.73 -10.11 13.13
N ALA A 152 -19.62 -10.60 12.27
CA ALA A 152 -19.73 -12.02 11.94
C ALA A 152 -18.46 -12.49 11.21
N LEU A 153 -17.94 -13.63 11.64
CA LEU A 153 -16.76 -14.27 11.06
C LEU A 153 -17.14 -15.56 10.32
N PRO A 154 -16.36 -15.96 9.31
CA PRO A 154 -16.62 -17.22 8.61
C PRO A 154 -16.47 -18.40 9.56
N GLN A 155 -17.34 -19.40 9.37
CA GLN A 155 -17.29 -20.67 10.12
C GLN A 155 -16.30 -21.66 9.50
N SER A 156 -16.07 -21.55 8.19
CA SER A 156 -15.12 -22.40 7.44
C SER A 156 -13.69 -22.18 7.91
N THR A 157 -13.01 -23.25 8.31
CA THR A 157 -11.60 -23.22 8.73
C THR A 157 -10.68 -22.68 7.65
N THR A 158 -10.93 -23.05 6.38
CA THR A 158 -10.17 -22.55 5.23
C THR A 158 -10.33 -21.05 5.04
N GLN A 159 -11.57 -20.54 5.03
CA GLN A 159 -11.81 -19.11 4.88
C GLN A 159 -11.23 -18.30 6.04
N ARG A 160 -11.26 -18.84 7.25
CA ARG A 160 -10.62 -18.21 8.42
C ARG A 160 -9.12 -18.13 8.26
N ALA A 161 -8.47 -19.21 7.80
CA ALA A 161 -7.03 -19.21 7.57
C ALA A 161 -6.62 -18.19 6.50
N GLN A 162 -7.39 -18.10 5.40
CA GLN A 162 -7.16 -17.08 4.37
C GLN A 162 -7.41 -15.66 4.92
N LEU A 163 -8.46 -15.47 5.72
CA LEU A 163 -8.77 -14.16 6.31
C LEU A 163 -7.72 -13.72 7.34
N VAL A 164 -7.04 -14.66 8.02
CA VAL A 164 -5.88 -14.36 8.87
C VAL A 164 -4.74 -13.76 8.03
N GLN A 165 -4.48 -14.29 6.83
CA GLN A 165 -3.46 -13.74 5.93
C GLN A 165 -3.84 -12.33 5.44
N GLU A 166 -5.11 -12.09 5.12
CA GLU A 166 -5.57 -10.74 4.76
C GLU A 166 -5.49 -9.76 5.94
N ALA A 167 -5.84 -10.20 7.15
CA ALA A 167 -5.74 -9.37 8.36
C ALA A 167 -4.28 -8.99 8.65
N GLU A 168 -3.32 -9.90 8.42
CA GLU A 168 -1.89 -9.62 8.53
C GLU A 168 -1.42 -8.64 7.46
N TYR A 169 -1.81 -8.83 6.19
CA TYR A 169 -1.48 -7.90 5.10
C TYR A 169 -1.96 -6.48 5.37
N LEU A 170 -3.17 -6.32 5.92
CA LEU A 170 -3.77 -5.02 6.20
C LEU A 170 -3.32 -4.41 7.55
N GLY A 171 -2.56 -5.13 8.38
CA GLY A 171 -2.19 -4.68 9.72
C GLY A 171 -3.35 -4.68 10.73
N LEU A 172 -4.38 -5.51 10.51
CA LEU A 172 -5.56 -5.63 11.37
C LEU A 172 -5.33 -6.63 12.51
N GLU A 173 -4.46 -6.28 13.45
CA GLU A 173 -4.05 -7.16 14.55
C GLU A 173 -5.21 -7.68 15.41
N LYS A 174 -6.21 -6.83 15.70
CA LYS A 174 -7.40 -7.23 16.46
C LYS A 174 -8.22 -8.30 15.73
N LEU A 175 -8.40 -8.15 14.42
CA LEU A 175 -9.11 -9.14 13.61
C LEU A 175 -8.32 -10.46 13.55
N LYS A 176 -7.00 -10.37 13.35
CA LYS A 176 -6.10 -11.53 13.35
C LYS A 176 -6.24 -12.31 14.66
N GLN A 177 -6.16 -11.62 15.80
CA GLN A 177 -6.29 -12.25 17.11
C GLN A 177 -7.66 -12.91 17.30
N LYS A 178 -8.75 -12.20 16.95
CA LYS A 178 -10.12 -12.75 17.00
C LYS A 178 -10.27 -14.03 16.17
N LEU A 179 -9.65 -14.08 14.99
CA LEU A 179 -9.67 -15.25 14.10
C LEU A 179 -8.85 -16.42 14.64
N LEU A 180 -7.74 -16.16 15.34
CA LEU A 180 -6.94 -17.18 15.99
C LEU A 180 -7.64 -17.73 17.25
N ASP A 181 -8.26 -16.84 18.04
CA ASP A 181 -8.94 -17.19 19.30
C ASP A 181 -10.20 -18.04 19.10
N THR A 182 -10.86 -17.96 17.94
CA THR A 182 -11.96 -18.88 17.60
C THR A 182 -11.53 -20.10 16.78
N ALA A 183 -10.28 -20.15 16.27
CA ALA A 183 -9.75 -21.29 15.52
C ALA A 183 -8.90 -22.24 16.39
N GLY A 184 -8.33 -21.76 17.49
CA GLY A 184 -7.57 -22.56 18.45
C GLY A 184 -8.29 -22.69 19.78
N ASP A 185 -8.56 -23.94 20.19
CA ASP A 185 -8.65 -24.36 21.58
C ASP A 185 -9.20 -23.31 22.57
N ARG A 186 -10.53 -23.13 22.60
CA ARG A 186 -11.14 -22.92 23.92
C ARG A 186 -11.14 -24.32 24.56
N PRO A 187 -10.34 -24.60 25.61
CA PRO A 187 -10.65 -25.76 26.43
C PRO A 187 -12.12 -25.59 26.80
N GLN A 188 -12.97 -26.55 26.46
CA GLN A 188 -14.34 -26.48 26.92
C GLN A 188 -14.25 -26.51 28.44
N ILE A 189 -14.36 -25.34 29.08
CA ILE A 189 -14.64 -25.23 30.50
C ILE A 189 -16.04 -25.82 30.60
N PRO A 190 -16.20 -27.05 31.11
CA PRO A 190 -17.50 -27.65 31.26
C PRO A 190 -18.25 -26.75 32.24
N ALA A 191 -19.53 -26.56 32.00
CA ALA A 191 -20.42 -25.74 32.83
C ALA A 191 -20.44 -26.14 34.32
N HIS A 192 -19.79 -27.25 34.68
CA HIS A 192 -19.64 -27.77 36.03
C HIS A 192 -18.16 -28.08 36.33
N PRO A 193 -17.42 -27.17 37.01
CA PRO A 193 -16.04 -27.41 37.43
C PRO A 193 -15.88 -28.53 38.49
N ASN A 194 -16.98 -29.07 39.00
CA ASN A 194 -16.99 -30.06 40.08
C ASN A 194 -17.77 -31.33 39.68
N ASN A 195 -17.26 -32.15 38.75
CA ASN A 195 -17.54 -33.60 38.70
C ASN A 195 -16.79 -34.40 37.61
N ILE A 196 -15.61 -33.95 37.15
CA ILE A 196 -14.87 -34.67 36.10
C ILE A 196 -14.05 -35.81 36.70
N GLN A 197 -14.31 -37.03 36.24
CA GLN A 197 -13.65 -38.24 36.70
C GLN A 197 -12.21 -38.31 36.19
N CYS A 198 -11.27 -38.69 37.07
CA CYS A 198 -9.88 -38.92 36.69
C CYS A 198 -9.73 -40.24 35.92
N PRO A 199 -9.20 -40.23 34.68
CA PRO A 199 -9.04 -41.43 33.85
C PRO A 199 -8.06 -42.45 34.46
N LYS A 200 -7.15 -42.02 35.33
CA LYS A 200 -6.14 -42.88 35.98
C LYS A 200 -6.64 -43.53 37.27
N CYS A 201 -7.53 -42.85 38.00
CA CYS A 201 -7.97 -43.32 39.33
C CYS A 201 -9.33 -44.01 39.33
N ASN A 202 -10.16 -43.82 38.31
CA ASN A 202 -11.44 -44.48 38.19
C ASN A 202 -11.77 -44.85 36.73
N PRO A 203 -11.21 -45.96 36.21
CA PRO A 203 -11.38 -46.36 34.81
C PRO A 203 -12.73 -47.05 34.52
N THR A 204 -13.49 -47.48 35.54
CA THR A 204 -14.73 -48.25 35.39
C THR A 204 -15.79 -47.75 36.38
N THR A 205 -16.96 -47.39 35.85
CA THR A 205 -18.07 -46.77 36.59
C THR A 205 -18.63 -47.66 37.70
N SER A 206 -18.23 -47.40 38.94
CA SER A 206 -19.13 -47.41 40.10
C SER A 206 -18.63 -46.37 41.11
N ASN A 207 -19.55 -45.53 41.57
CA ASN A 207 -19.29 -44.24 42.21
C ASN A 207 -18.25 -44.24 43.36
N ASN A 208 -17.34 -43.26 43.34
CA ASN A 208 -17.29 -42.19 44.36
C ASN A 208 -16.28 -41.08 43.99
N ASN A 209 -16.84 -39.98 43.48
CA ASN A 209 -16.32 -38.61 43.34
C ASN A 209 -14.82 -38.37 43.61
N ILE A 210 -13.96 -38.71 42.65
CA ILE A 210 -12.64 -38.09 42.58
C ILE A 210 -12.79 -36.82 41.75
N LEU A 211 -12.82 -35.69 42.45
CA LEU A 211 -12.90 -34.37 41.84
C LEU A 211 -11.53 -34.00 41.27
N ALA A 212 -11.50 -33.63 40.00
CA ALA A 212 -10.38 -32.95 39.39
C ALA A 212 -10.63 -31.44 39.41
N THR A 213 -9.63 -30.64 39.75
CA THR A 213 -9.73 -29.19 39.71
C THR A 213 -9.14 -28.65 38.42
N TRP A 214 -9.80 -27.67 37.82
CA TRP A 214 -9.27 -26.95 36.68
C TRP A 214 -8.08 -26.08 37.10
N ASN A 215 -6.93 -26.29 36.45
CA ASN A 215 -5.78 -25.41 36.52
C ASN A 215 -5.79 -24.49 35.29
N ALA A 216 -6.08 -23.21 35.53
CA ALA A 216 -6.15 -22.19 34.48
C ALA A 216 -4.80 -21.91 33.81
N GLU A 217 -3.70 -21.97 34.58
CA GLU A 217 -2.35 -21.71 34.10
C GLU A 217 -1.87 -22.80 33.14
N GLN A 218 -2.15 -24.07 33.46
CA GLN A 218 -1.75 -25.21 32.62
C GLN A 218 -2.81 -25.65 31.60
N LYS A 219 -3.97 -24.99 31.59
CA LYS A 219 -5.13 -25.26 30.72
C LYS A 219 -5.59 -26.73 30.76
N GLY A 220 -5.77 -27.29 31.95
CA GLY A 220 -6.19 -28.68 32.12
C GLY A 220 -6.62 -29.04 33.54
N TYR A 221 -6.98 -30.31 33.75
CA TYR A 221 -7.45 -30.86 35.01
C TYR A 221 -6.32 -31.51 35.79
N CYS A 222 -6.27 -31.23 37.09
CA CYS A 222 -5.41 -31.95 38.03
C CYS A 222 -6.26 -32.83 38.94
N CYS A 223 -5.94 -34.12 39.03
CA CYS A 223 -6.57 -35.03 39.98
C CYS A 223 -6.12 -34.70 41.40
N LEU A 224 -7.07 -34.46 42.31
CA LEU A 224 -6.74 -34.27 43.73
C LEU A 224 -6.23 -35.54 44.44
N LYS A 225 -6.32 -36.72 43.80
CA LYS A 225 -5.88 -38.00 44.37
C LYS A 225 -4.51 -38.46 43.86
N CYS A 226 -4.30 -38.50 42.55
CA CYS A 226 -3.04 -38.98 41.96
C CYS A 226 -2.12 -37.86 41.46
N MET A 227 -2.55 -36.59 41.60
CA MET A 227 -1.85 -35.42 41.05
C MET A 227 -1.61 -35.48 39.53
N GLY A 228 -2.23 -36.43 38.82
CA GLY A 228 -2.11 -36.55 37.37
C GLY A 228 -2.77 -35.36 36.66
N PHE A 229 -2.21 -34.99 35.51
CA PHE A 229 -2.68 -33.89 34.69
C PHE A 229 -3.23 -34.39 33.35
N TRP A 230 -4.39 -33.90 32.93
CA TRP A 230 -4.96 -34.18 31.60
C TRP A 230 -5.82 -33.03 31.10
N TYR A 231 -6.12 -33.01 29.81
CA TYR A 231 -7.00 -32.03 29.20
C TYR A 231 -7.88 -32.70 28.14
N LEU A 232 -8.92 -32.00 27.69
CA LEU A 232 -9.80 -32.46 26.61
C LEU A 232 -9.39 -31.76 25.32
N LYS A 233 -9.06 -32.53 24.29
CA LYS A 233 -8.86 -32.06 22.91
C LYS A 233 -9.87 -32.76 22.02
N THR A 234 -10.71 -31.98 21.31
CA THR A 234 -11.78 -32.52 20.44
C THR A 234 -12.64 -33.61 21.09
N GLY A 235 -13.02 -33.43 22.37
CA GLY A 235 -13.83 -34.39 23.13
C GLY A 235 -13.09 -35.65 23.61
N SER A 236 -11.80 -35.81 23.29
CA SER A 236 -10.97 -36.93 23.72
C SER A 236 -10.02 -36.52 24.85
N ILE A 237 -9.80 -37.42 25.81
CA ILE A 237 -8.86 -37.22 26.93
C ILE A 237 -7.43 -37.29 26.41
N GLN A 238 -6.63 -36.28 26.75
CA GLN A 238 -5.20 -36.20 26.50
C GLN A 238 -4.48 -36.13 27.84
N VAL A 239 -3.65 -37.13 28.15
CA VAL A 239 -2.85 -37.16 29.39
C VAL A 239 -1.52 -36.46 29.11
N LYS A 240 -1.10 -35.54 29.98
CA LYS A 240 0.27 -34.98 29.93
C LYS A 240 1.25 -35.84 30.72
#